data_AF-E4NLI4-F1
#
_entry.id   AF-E4NLI4-F1
#
_cell.length_a   1.000
_cell.length_b   1.000
_cell.length_c   1.000
_cell.angle_alpha   90.00
_cell.angle_beta   90.00
_cell.angle_gamma   90.00
#
_symmetry.space_group_name_H-M   'P 1'
#
loop_
_entity.id
_entity.type
_entity.pdbx_description
1 polymer ?
#
loop_
_entity_poly.entity_id
_entity_poly.type
_entity_poly.pdbx_seq_one_letter_code
_entity_poly.pdbx_strand_id
1 'polypeptide(L)'
;MSSPSTDGFDFDEFIRTRPWTFSAVVAGVVSLIALINGEHPVAGFVGTFIITALLTLPYVRLTDFTRAMTEANQLDSPRRANADQHDDALGRLRERYAEGKIDEAEFERRVEQLLRTQDDDTAEAEFVREKSS
;
A
#
# COMPACT_ATOMS: atom_id res chain seq x y z
N MET A 1 32.77 4.27 22.22
CA MET A 1 31.70 5.05 21.59
C MET A 1 30.50 4.14 21.46
N SER A 2 29.55 4.23 22.39
CA SER A 2 28.30 3.46 22.35
C SER A 2 27.31 4.23 21.47
N SER A 3 26.79 3.60 20.42
CA SER A 3 25.72 4.18 19.61
C SER A 3 24.48 4.41 20.47
N PRO A 4 23.73 5.51 20.23
CA PRO A 4 22.45 5.72 20.88
C PRO A 4 21.49 4.60 20.46
N SER A 5 21.03 3.82 21.44
CA SER A 5 19.84 2.98 21.26
C SER A 5 18.73 3.91 20.83
N THR A 6 18.19 3.71 19.64
CA THR A 6 16.85 4.21 19.33
C THR A 6 15.93 3.60 20.38
N ASP A 7 15.48 4.42 21.35
CA ASP A 7 14.45 4.10 22.35
C ASP A 7 13.08 3.91 21.66
N GLY A 8 13.04 3.06 20.64
CA GLY A 8 11.84 2.44 20.14
C GLY A 8 11.50 1.30 21.08
N PHE A 9 10.24 1.20 21.47
CA PHE A 9 9.75 0.11 22.29
C PHE A 9 10.15 -1.25 21.67
N ASP A 10 10.99 -2.01 22.39
CA ASP A 10 11.46 -3.32 21.95
C ASP A 10 10.38 -4.38 22.23
N PHE A 11 9.51 -4.58 21.24
CA PHE A 11 8.39 -5.54 21.30
C PHE A 11 8.89 -6.97 21.56
N ASP A 12 10.02 -7.35 20.96
CA ASP A 12 10.56 -8.71 21.04
C ASP A 12 11.16 -9.00 22.42
N GLU A 13 11.78 -8.00 23.05
CA GLU A 13 12.22 -8.07 24.44
C GLU A 13 11.03 -8.11 25.40
N PHE A 14 10.01 -7.27 25.18
CA PHE A 14 8.82 -7.22 26.02
C PHE A 14 8.05 -8.55 26.04
N ILE A 15 7.84 -9.16 24.87
CA ILE A 15 7.14 -10.46 24.73
C ILE A 15 7.92 -11.58 25.45
N ARG A 16 9.26 -11.60 25.33
CA ARG A 16 10.11 -12.61 25.99
C ARG A 16 10.22 -12.40 27.49
N THR A 17 10.31 -11.15 27.95
CA THR A 17 10.58 -10.80 29.35
C THR A 17 9.31 -10.90 30.20
N ARG A 18 8.14 -10.59 29.64
CA ARG A 18 6.87 -10.62 30.35
C ARG A 18 5.75 -11.23 29.49
N PRO A 19 5.83 -12.54 29.21
CA PRO A 19 4.84 -13.22 28.35
C PRO A 19 3.43 -13.13 28.93
N TRP A 20 3.29 -13.20 30.26
CA TRP A 20 1.99 -13.13 30.93
C TRP A 20 1.31 -11.76 30.83
N THR A 21 2.06 -10.65 30.87
CA THR A 21 1.45 -9.30 30.72
C THR A 21 1.00 -9.07 29.29
N PHE A 22 1.78 -9.55 28.31
CA PHE A 22 1.36 -9.53 26.91
C PHE A 22 0.06 -10.32 26.71
N SER A 23 -0.02 -11.55 27.23
CA SER A 23 -1.24 -12.35 27.18
C SER A 23 -2.43 -11.68 27.87
N ALA A 24 -2.23 -11.01 29.01
CA ALA A 24 -3.29 -10.28 29.71
C ALA A 24 -3.81 -9.08 28.91
N VAL A 25 -2.92 -8.32 28.25
CA VAL A 25 -3.30 -7.20 27.38
C VAL A 25 -4.06 -7.70 26.15
N VAL A 26 -3.55 -8.75 25.49
CA VAL A 26 -4.23 -9.36 24.33
C VAL A 26 -5.61 -9.90 24.73
N ALA A 27 -5.70 -10.64 25.84
CA ALA A 27 -6.97 -11.13 26.35
C ALA A 27 -7.92 -9.98 26.69
N GLY A 28 -7.44 -8.89 27.29
CA GLY A 28 -8.24 -7.71 27.59
C GLY A 28 -8.80 -7.03 26.34
N VAL A 29 -7.99 -6.89 25.29
CA VAL A 29 -8.42 -6.33 24.00
C VAL A 29 -9.47 -7.24 23.35
N VAL A 30 -9.24 -8.55 23.33
CA VAL A 30 -10.18 -9.54 22.78
C VAL A 30 -11.49 -9.55 23.57
N SER A 31 -11.42 -9.55 24.91
CA SER A 31 -12.59 -9.49 25.79
C SER A 31 -13.36 -8.18 25.65
N LEU A 32 -12.68 -7.05 25.44
CA LEU A 32 -13.31 -5.75 25.18
C LEU A 32 -14.07 -5.76 23.84
N ILE A 33 -13.44 -6.30 22.79
CA ILE A 33 -14.10 -6.51 21.50
C ILE A 33 -15.29 -7.46 21.65
N ALA A 34 -15.16 -8.54 22.41
CA ALA A 34 -16.27 -9.46 22.68
C ALA A 34 -17.41 -8.78 23.44
N LEU A 35 -17.12 -7.93 24.43
CA LEU A 35 -18.12 -7.18 25.19
C LEU A 35 -18.90 -6.18 24.34
N ILE A 36 -18.20 -5.46 23.44
CA ILE A 36 -18.82 -4.49 22.52
C ILE A 36 -19.82 -5.18 21.59
N ASN A 37 -19.60 -6.46 21.31
CA ASN A 37 -20.33 -7.22 20.30
C ASN A 37 -21.45 -8.13 20.87
N GLY A 38 -21.56 -8.29 22.18
CA GLY A 38 -22.56 -9.15 22.82
C GLY A 38 -22.35 -10.65 22.57
N GLU A 39 -23.25 -11.47 23.12
CA GLU A 39 -23.18 -12.95 23.28
C GLU A 39 -22.99 -13.78 21.99
N HIS A 40 -22.91 -13.15 20.82
CA HIS A 40 -22.73 -13.79 19.52
C HIS A 40 -21.40 -13.37 18.86
N PRO A 41 -20.31 -14.16 19.02
CA PRO A 41 -18.97 -13.79 18.54
C PRO A 41 -18.90 -13.56 17.02
N VAL A 42 -19.79 -14.19 16.24
CA VAL A 42 -19.86 -14.03 14.78
C VAL A 42 -20.44 -12.68 14.36
N ALA A 43 -21.50 -12.22 15.03
CA ALA A 43 -22.13 -10.93 14.72
C ALA A 43 -21.16 -9.78 14.96
N GLY A 44 -20.35 -9.90 16.01
CA GLY A 44 -19.32 -8.92 16.34
C GLY A 44 -18.18 -8.81 15.35
N PHE A 45 -17.70 -9.97 14.89
CA PHE A 45 -16.69 -10.03 13.85
C PHE A 45 -17.18 -9.37 12.56
N VAL A 46 -18.39 -9.71 12.12
CA VAL A 46 -18.99 -9.14 10.89
C VAL A 46 -19.21 -7.64 11.04
N GLY A 47 -19.74 -7.17 12.17
CA GLY A 47 -19.94 -5.74 12.43
C GLY A 47 -18.65 -4.95 12.42
N THR A 48 -17.62 -5.43 13.12
CA THR A 48 -16.30 -4.79 13.16
C THR A 48 -15.65 -4.80 11.78
N PHE A 49 -15.73 -5.92 11.05
CA PHE A 49 -15.22 -6.04 9.69
C PHE A 49 -15.89 -5.03 8.74
N ILE A 50 -17.23 -4.91 8.80
CA ILE A 50 -17.97 -3.95 7.97
C ILE A 50 -17.59 -2.52 8.34
N ILE A 51 -17.51 -2.18 9.63
CA ILE A 51 -17.13 -0.84 10.10
C ILE A 51 -15.70 -0.51 9.64
N THR A 52 -14.74 -1.39 9.88
CA THR A 52 -13.35 -1.18 9.44
C THR A 52 -13.27 -1.06 7.93
N ALA A 53 -13.91 -1.95 7.16
CA ALA A 53 -13.92 -1.87 5.69
C ALA A 53 -14.52 -0.53 5.20
N LEU A 54 -15.62 -0.09 5.81
CA LEU A 54 -16.30 1.15 5.45
C LEU A 54 -15.51 2.41 5.84
N LEU A 55 -14.69 2.35 6.88
CA LEU A 55 -13.76 3.42 7.26
C LEU A 55 -12.47 3.40 6.42
N THR A 56 -11.94 2.23 6.06
CA THR A 56 -10.68 2.10 5.31
C THR A 56 -10.83 2.57 3.86
N LEU A 57 -11.94 2.26 3.19
CA LEU A 57 -12.17 2.67 1.79
C LEU A 57 -12.07 4.19 1.55
N PRO A 58 -12.78 5.07 2.29
CA PRO A 58 -12.65 6.51 2.14
C PRO A 58 -11.29 7.03 2.61
N TYR A 59 -10.67 6.39 3.61
CA TYR A 59 -9.35 6.77 4.10
C TYR A 59 -8.27 6.59 3.02
N VAL A 60 -8.23 5.43 2.36
CA VAL A 60 -7.30 5.15 1.24
C VAL A 60 -7.50 6.17 0.12
N ARG A 61 -8.76 6.44 -0.26
CA ARG A 61 -9.07 7.41 -1.32
C ARG A 61 -8.62 8.83 -0.99
N LEU A 62 -8.72 9.23 0.27
CA LEU A 62 -8.29 10.56 0.74
C LEU A 62 -6.76 10.65 0.81
N THR A 63 -6.08 9.57 1.21
CA THR A 63 -4.62 9.51 1.23
C THR A 63 -4.01 9.47 -0.17
N ASP A 64 -4.65 8.80 -1.12
CA ASP A 64 -4.19 8.77 -2.52
C ASP A 64 -4.33 10.16 -3.16
N PHE A 65 -5.44 10.85 -2.89
CA PHE A 65 -5.66 12.22 -3.37
C PHE A 65 -4.65 13.23 -2.82
N THR A 66 -4.31 13.12 -1.53
CA THR A 66 -3.32 14.00 -0.90
C THR A 66 -1.88 13.68 -1.30
N ARG A 67 -1.55 12.40 -1.54
CA ARG A 67 -0.28 11.99 -2.15
C ARG A 67 -0.14 12.52 -3.57
N ALA A 68 -1.17 12.37 -4.40
CA ALA A 68 -1.21 12.91 -5.76
C ALA A 68 -0.99 14.43 -5.77
N MET A 69 -1.57 15.18 -4.82
CA MET A 69 -1.35 16.62 -4.69
C MET A 69 0.07 16.99 -4.19
N THR A 70 0.65 16.16 -3.32
CA THR A 70 2.00 16.38 -2.79
C THR A 70 3.07 16.05 -3.83
N GLU A 71 2.84 15.06 -4.68
CA GLU A 71 3.67 14.74 -5.84
C GLU A 71 3.53 15.76 -6.96
N ALA A 72 2.31 16.24 -7.24
CA ALA A 72 2.08 17.31 -8.22
C ALA A 72 2.83 18.61 -7.89
N ASN A 73 3.11 18.87 -6.60
CA ASN A 73 3.83 20.06 -6.15
C ASN A 73 5.37 19.88 -6.12
N GLN A 74 5.89 18.70 -6.49
CA GLN A 74 7.32 18.40 -6.65
C GLN A 74 7.75 18.23 -8.12
N LEU A 75 6.89 18.62 -9.07
CA LEU A 75 7.15 18.54 -10.51
C LEU A 75 8.10 19.63 -10.97
N ASP A 76 9.41 19.40 -10.77
CA ASP A 76 10.48 20.05 -11.54
C ASP A 76 11.56 19.02 -11.94
N SER A 77 11.16 17.75 -12.11
CA SER A 77 12.03 16.67 -12.56
C SER A 77 11.44 15.95 -13.78
N PRO A 78 12.02 16.10 -14.99
CA PRO A 78 11.48 15.55 -16.23
C PRO A 78 11.42 14.01 -16.29
N ARG A 79 12.03 13.31 -15.33
CA ARG A 79 12.09 11.85 -15.27
C ARG A 79 10.87 11.18 -14.64
N ARG A 80 10.17 11.84 -13.71
CA ARG A 80 8.96 11.28 -13.08
C ARG A 80 7.70 11.46 -13.93
N ALA A 81 7.65 12.51 -14.74
CA ALA A 81 6.53 12.78 -15.64
C ALA A 81 6.24 11.62 -16.63
N ASN A 82 7.29 10.87 -17.05
CA ASN A 82 7.10 9.70 -17.92
C ASN A 82 6.57 8.48 -17.17
N ALA A 83 6.96 8.29 -15.90
CA ALA A 83 6.45 7.20 -15.07
C ALA A 83 4.96 7.41 -14.73
N ASP A 84 4.58 8.63 -14.37
CA ASP A 84 3.19 8.97 -14.03
C ASP A 84 2.26 8.81 -15.26
N GLN A 85 2.72 9.21 -16.45
CA GLN A 85 1.98 9.01 -17.70
C GLN A 85 1.76 7.54 -18.05
N HIS A 86 2.68 6.66 -17.64
CA HIS A 86 2.61 5.23 -17.87
C HIS A 86 1.57 4.56 -16.97
N ASP A 87 1.58 4.92 -15.69
CA ASP A 87 0.59 4.45 -14.72
C ASP A 87 -0.84 4.90 -15.10
N ASP A 88 -0.99 6.15 -15.57
CA ASP A 88 -2.25 6.67 -16.11
C ASP A 88 -2.70 5.93 -17.39
N ALA A 89 -1.75 5.52 -18.24
CA ALA A 89 -2.05 4.73 -19.43
C ALA A 89 -2.53 3.32 -19.09
N LEU A 90 -1.90 2.66 -18.11
CA LEU A 90 -2.31 1.36 -17.58
C LEU A 90 -3.70 1.43 -16.91
N GLY A 91 -3.97 2.47 -16.14
CA GLY A 91 -5.28 2.70 -15.52
C GLY A 91 -6.42 2.73 -16.54
N ARG A 92 -6.27 3.52 -17.61
CA ARG A 92 -7.25 3.59 -18.71
C ARG A 92 -7.38 2.30 -19.51
N LEU A 93 -6.33 1.48 -19.56
CA LEU A 93 -6.38 0.18 -20.22
C LEU A 93 -7.19 -0.82 -19.38
N ARG A 94 -6.98 -0.84 -18.05
CA ARG A 94 -7.74 -1.67 -17.10
C ARG A 94 -9.23 -1.32 -17.07
N GLU A 95 -9.56 -0.03 -17.12
CA GLU A 95 -10.95 0.43 -17.18
C GLU A 95 -11.66 -0.11 -18.43
N ARG A 96 -11.03 -0.01 -19.61
CA ARG A 96 -11.61 -0.52 -20.86
C ARG A 96 -11.77 -2.04 -20.88
N TYR A 97 -10.89 -2.78 -20.22
CA TYR A 97 -11.04 -4.22 -20.04
C TYR A 97 -12.24 -4.55 -19.14
N ALA A 98 -12.38 -3.85 -18.01
CA ALA A 98 -13.51 -4.03 -17.10
C ALA A 98 -14.86 -3.67 -17.74
N GLU A 99 -14.86 -2.69 -18.66
CA GLU A 99 -16.03 -2.34 -19.47
C GLU A 99 -16.28 -3.33 -20.64
N GLY A 100 -15.40 -4.30 -20.86
CA GLY A 100 -15.47 -5.25 -21.97
C GLY A 100 -15.23 -4.63 -23.35
N LYS A 101 -14.64 -3.43 -23.42
CA LYS A 101 -14.30 -2.74 -24.68
C LYS A 101 -13.06 -3.34 -25.35
N ILE A 102 -12.23 -4.05 -24.60
CA ILE A 102 -11.07 -4.80 -25.10
C ILE A 102 -11.12 -6.21 -24.52
N ASP A 103 -10.65 -7.19 -25.29
CA ASP A 103 -10.53 -8.57 -24.82
C ASP A 103 -9.24 -8.79 -24.01
N GLU A 104 -9.15 -9.93 -23.32
CA GLU A 104 -7.97 -10.31 -22.51
C GLU A 104 -6.69 -10.33 -23.36
N ALA A 105 -6.71 -10.93 -24.55
CA ALA A 105 -5.52 -11.04 -25.39
C ALA A 105 -5.03 -9.66 -25.89
N GLU A 106 -5.94 -8.71 -26.08
CA GLU A 106 -5.64 -7.34 -26.43
C GLU A 106 -5.16 -6.53 -25.22
N PHE A 107 -5.67 -6.81 -24.02
CA PHE A 107 -5.16 -6.28 -22.76
C PHE A 107 -3.71 -6.74 -22.53
N GLU A 108 -3.46 -8.05 -22.53
CA GLU A 108 -2.13 -8.64 -22.31
C GLU A 108 -1.09 -8.08 -23.28
N ARG A 109 -1.39 -8.03 -24.58
CA ARG A 109 -0.47 -7.46 -25.60
C ARG A 109 -0.15 -6.00 -25.35
N ARG A 110 -1.13 -5.19 -24.94
CA ARG A 110 -0.94 -3.76 -24.67
C ARG A 110 -0.23 -3.51 -23.34
N VAL A 111 -0.47 -4.34 -22.33
CA VAL A 111 0.26 -4.30 -21.05
C VAL A 111 1.73 -4.65 -21.29
N GLU A 112 2.02 -5.73 -22.01
CA GLU A 112 3.41 -6.13 -22.33
C GLU A 112 4.15 -5.02 -23.09
N GLN A 113 3.49 -4.39 -24.07
CA GLN A 113 4.08 -3.27 -24.80
C GLN A 113 4.39 -2.07 -23.89
N LEU A 114 3.51 -1.76 -22.95
CA LEU A 114 3.73 -0.68 -21.99
C LEU A 114 4.92 -1.04 -21.08
N LEU A 115 4.93 -2.22 -20.45
CA LEU A 115 6.02 -2.61 -19.53
C LEU A 115 7.39 -2.59 -20.22
N ARG A 116 7.48 -3.07 -21.47
CA ARG A 116 8.74 -3.07 -22.24
C ARG A 116 9.37 -1.69 -22.36
N THR A 117 8.58 -0.66 -22.62
CA THR A 117 9.09 0.72 -22.75
C THR A 117 9.62 1.27 -21.42
N GLN A 118 8.97 0.92 -20.29
CA GLN A 118 9.43 1.35 -18.97
C GLN A 118 10.75 0.67 -18.56
N ASP A 119 10.91 -0.60 -18.92
CA ASP A 119 12.14 -1.35 -18.68
C ASP A 119 13.30 -0.76 -19.48
N ASP A 120 13.08 -0.40 -20.74
CA ASP A 120 14.08 0.25 -21.60
C ASP A 120 14.51 1.63 -21.04
N ASP A 121 13.55 2.45 -20.60
CA ASP A 121 13.81 3.75 -19.98
C ASP A 121 14.60 3.63 -18.66
N THR A 122 14.32 2.57 -17.89
CA THR A 122 15.01 2.29 -16.62
C THR A 122 16.43 1.76 -16.86
N ALA A 123 16.62 0.89 -17.85
CA ALA A 123 17.92 0.39 -18.25
C ALA A 123 18.84 1.49 -18.79
N GLU A 124 18.32 2.43 -19.58
CA GLU A 124 19.08 3.59 -20.05
C GLU A 124 19.52 4.48 -18.87
N ALA A 125 18.65 4.64 -17.87
CA ALA A 125 18.95 5.45 -16.69
C ALA A 125 20.11 4.90 -15.83
N GLU A 126 20.19 3.57 -15.67
CA GLU A 126 21.29 2.91 -14.95
C GLU A 126 22.60 2.98 -15.73
N PHE A 127 22.55 2.75 -17.04
CA PHE A 127 23.72 2.82 -17.91
C PHE A 127 24.38 4.22 -17.90
N VAL A 128 23.57 5.28 -17.91
CA VAL A 128 24.06 6.67 -17.81
C VAL A 128 24.74 6.95 -16.45
N ARG A 129 24.25 6.32 -15.38
CA ARG A 129 24.80 6.47 -14.02
C ARG A 129 26.16 5.78 -13.89
N GLU A 130 26.28 4.57 -14.43
CA GLU A 130 27.53 3.80 -14.38
C GLU A 130 28.65 4.47 -15.19
N LYS A 131 28.34 5.03 -16.36
CA LYS A 131 29.31 5.72 -17.21
C LYS A 131 29.79 7.07 -16.63
N SER A 132 29.12 7.57 -15.60
CA SER A 132 29.43 8.86 -14.95
C SER A 132 30.19 8.71 -13.62
N SER A 133 30.53 7.48 -13.20
CA SER A 133 31.36 7.17 -12.04
C SER A 133 32.76 6.70 -12.43
#